data_AF-A0ABD1DFV8-F1
#
_entry.id   AF-A0ABD1DFV8-F1
#
_cell.length_a   1.000
_cell.length_b   1.000
_cell.length_c   1.000
_cell.angle_alpha   90.00
_cell.angle_beta   90.00
_cell.angle_gamma   90.00
#
_symmetry.space_group_name_H-M   'P 1'
#
loop_
_entity.id
_entity.type
_entity.pdbx_description
1 polymer ?
#
loop_
_entity_poly.entity_id
_entity_poly.type
_entity_poly.pdbx_seq_one_letter_code
_entity_poly.pdbx_strand_id
1 'polypeptide(L)'
;MNPPGLILAAVLLAVTIAAKPNEPSLVTDYLVAVIRSLASRYPGVHQCVFFGAQLKLSNTNMFDPCYWNHLKNNKIDIDVTGVAPDENSEATAFEIMETSLVSGDVFAVPRSAVSMVQLFTMPFSWQVWTTLALILAMAEIVHLLFPGSLKNDPILLVLCGFEKYDLHRSGQLEKFLLMPLIVLMFFAICAYETKLLSLMTSKPAAKTIRTIQELVDSGIQIKANLLTDFLLINNTMIRNSLVNATVDIFNMDMVHAYLLVQSTAEHFCTRYYDPDQRIHRNVTKVLP
;
A
#
# COMPACT_ATOMS: atom_id res chain seq x y z
N MET A 1 -24.40 -14.44 -60.72
CA MET A 1 -23.45 -13.74 -59.83
C MET A 1 -24.25 -12.86 -58.89
N ASN A 2 -24.40 -13.29 -57.63
CA ASN A 2 -24.82 -12.45 -56.51
C ASN A 2 -23.68 -12.51 -55.48
N PRO A 3 -23.38 -11.44 -54.73
CA PRO A 3 -22.41 -11.51 -53.65
C PRO A 3 -22.92 -12.42 -52.52
N PRO A 4 -22.07 -13.23 -51.87
CA PRO A 4 -22.46 -13.98 -50.69
C PRO A 4 -22.75 -13.00 -49.54
N GLY A 5 -23.87 -13.17 -48.87
CA GLY A 5 -24.30 -12.28 -47.79
C GLY A 5 -23.45 -12.42 -46.52
N LEU A 6 -23.27 -11.31 -45.80
CA LEU A 6 -22.89 -11.36 -44.39
C LEU A 6 -23.95 -12.17 -43.63
N ILE A 7 -23.58 -13.35 -43.16
CA ILE A 7 -24.33 -14.04 -42.11
C ILE A 7 -23.85 -13.42 -40.79
N LEU A 8 -24.63 -12.47 -40.27
CA LEU A 8 -24.45 -11.94 -38.92
C LEU A 8 -24.81 -13.08 -37.95
N ALA A 9 -23.78 -13.78 -37.43
CA ALA A 9 -23.99 -14.86 -36.49
C ALA A 9 -24.65 -14.33 -35.20
N ALA A 10 -25.65 -15.06 -34.71
CA ALA A 10 -26.42 -14.65 -33.55
C ALA A 10 -25.56 -14.68 -32.29
N VAL A 11 -25.33 -13.52 -31.68
CA VAL A 11 -24.77 -13.41 -30.33
C VAL A 11 -25.89 -13.75 -29.34
N LEU A 12 -25.99 -15.02 -28.96
CA LEU A 12 -26.68 -15.39 -27.72
C LEU A 12 -25.75 -14.97 -26.56
N LEU A 13 -26.27 -14.21 -25.61
CA LEU A 13 -25.46 -13.60 -24.54
C LEU A 13 -26.08 -13.90 -23.16
N ALA A 14 -25.25 -13.88 -22.09
CA ALA A 14 -25.55 -14.47 -20.78
C ALA A 14 -25.26 -13.57 -19.49
N VAL A 15 -26.26 -12.82 -18.96
CA VAL A 15 -26.34 -11.96 -17.74
C VAL A 15 -27.78 -11.80 -17.08
N THR A 16 -28.56 -12.81 -16.61
CA THR A 16 -29.97 -12.55 -16.12
C THR A 16 -29.94 -11.80 -14.79
N ILE A 17 -30.32 -10.52 -14.79
CA ILE A 17 -30.34 -9.70 -13.57
C ILE A 17 -31.68 -9.87 -12.85
N ALA A 18 -31.88 -11.02 -12.22
CA ALA A 18 -32.83 -11.17 -11.12
C ALA A 18 -32.13 -10.73 -9.81
N ALA A 19 -32.63 -9.68 -9.17
CA ALA A 19 -31.90 -9.00 -8.10
C ALA A 19 -32.05 -9.68 -6.72
N LYS A 20 -30.92 -10.23 -6.21
CA LYS A 20 -30.61 -10.58 -4.80
C LYS A 20 -31.47 -11.69 -4.11
N PRO A 21 -30.95 -12.32 -3.03
CA PRO A 21 -29.71 -12.04 -2.28
C PRO A 21 -28.59 -13.10 -2.40
N ASN A 22 -27.39 -12.74 -1.92
CA ASN A 22 -26.12 -13.50 -1.89
C ASN A 22 -25.21 -13.37 -3.13
N GLU A 23 -24.80 -12.14 -3.44
CA GLU A 23 -23.57 -11.90 -4.20
C GLU A 23 -22.37 -12.45 -3.39
N PRO A 24 -21.52 -13.34 -3.94
CA PRO A 24 -20.34 -13.81 -3.21
C PRO A 24 -19.33 -12.66 -3.04
N SER A 25 -18.72 -12.55 -1.85
CA SER A 25 -17.86 -11.43 -1.42
C SER A 25 -16.51 -11.29 -2.17
N LEU A 26 -16.35 -12.01 -3.29
CA LEU A 26 -15.20 -12.01 -4.19
C LEU A 26 -15.50 -11.42 -5.58
N VAL A 27 -16.76 -11.15 -5.96
CA VAL A 27 -17.01 -10.47 -7.24
C VAL A 27 -16.52 -9.03 -7.14
N THR A 28 -15.50 -8.69 -7.93
CA THR A 28 -14.92 -7.34 -7.93
C THR A 28 -15.81 -6.35 -8.67
N ASP A 29 -15.89 -5.11 -8.17
CA ASP A 29 -16.71 -4.05 -8.77
C ASP A 29 -16.43 -3.84 -10.26
N TYR A 30 -15.18 -4.07 -10.69
CA TYR A 30 -14.77 -3.99 -12.08
C TYR A 30 -15.46 -5.05 -12.98
N LEU A 31 -15.49 -6.32 -12.57
CA LEU A 31 -16.16 -7.36 -13.37
C LEU A 31 -17.66 -7.08 -13.49
N VAL A 32 -18.30 -6.64 -12.40
CA VAL A 32 -19.71 -6.20 -12.43
C VAL A 32 -19.91 -5.01 -13.37
N ALA A 33 -18.98 -4.05 -13.39
CA ALA A 33 -19.04 -2.90 -14.28
C ALA A 33 -18.85 -3.29 -15.76
N VAL A 34 -17.94 -4.21 -16.09
CA VAL A 34 -17.75 -4.76 -17.44
C VAL A 34 -19.00 -5.49 -17.90
N ILE A 35 -19.51 -6.42 -17.08
CA ILE A 35 -20.75 -7.18 -17.37
C ILE A 35 -21.93 -6.22 -17.60
N ARG A 36 -22.08 -5.19 -16.75
CA ARG A 36 -23.12 -4.16 -16.92
C ARG A 36 -22.91 -3.33 -18.19
N SER A 37 -21.68 -3.02 -18.56
CA SER A 37 -21.37 -2.28 -19.79
C SER A 37 -21.70 -3.09 -21.04
N LEU A 38 -21.32 -4.38 -21.07
CA LEU A 38 -21.68 -5.32 -22.14
C LEU A 38 -23.21 -5.47 -22.24
N ALA A 39 -23.90 -5.73 -21.13
CA ALA A 39 -25.35 -5.84 -21.09
C ALA A 39 -26.08 -4.55 -21.55
N SER A 40 -25.46 -3.37 -21.37
CA SER A 40 -26.01 -2.09 -21.85
C SER A 40 -25.83 -1.86 -23.36
N ARG A 41 -24.80 -2.44 -23.98
CA ARG A 41 -24.55 -2.35 -25.43
C ARG A 41 -25.29 -3.42 -26.23
N TYR A 42 -25.47 -4.60 -25.64
CA TYR A 42 -26.06 -5.76 -26.28
C TYR A 42 -27.38 -6.13 -25.57
N PRO A 43 -28.53 -5.57 -25.98
CA PRO A 43 -29.81 -5.81 -25.30
C PRO A 43 -30.23 -7.28 -25.44
N GLY A 44 -30.51 -7.95 -24.33
CA GLY A 44 -30.91 -9.37 -24.30
C GLY A 44 -31.42 -9.84 -22.93
N VAL A 45 -31.97 -11.06 -22.87
CA VAL A 45 -32.33 -11.73 -21.61
C VAL A 45 -31.22 -12.66 -21.23
N HIS A 46 -30.54 -12.32 -20.14
CA HIS A 46 -29.22 -12.84 -19.89
C HIS A 46 -29.22 -14.31 -19.30
N GLN A 47 -28.07 -14.90 -18.86
CA GLN A 47 -27.82 -15.72 -17.64
C GLN A 47 -26.36 -15.66 -17.07
N CYS A 48 -26.10 -15.09 -15.87
CA CYS A 48 -24.77 -15.15 -15.22
C CYS A 48 -24.53 -16.49 -14.52
N VAL A 49 -23.34 -17.08 -14.66
CA VAL A 49 -22.93 -18.32 -13.97
C VAL A 49 -21.61 -18.10 -13.23
N PHE A 50 -21.56 -18.49 -11.95
CA PHE A 50 -20.37 -18.38 -11.11
C PHE A 50 -19.79 -19.78 -10.83
N PHE A 51 -18.51 -19.96 -11.16
CA PHE A 51 -17.78 -21.18 -10.80
C PHE A 51 -16.97 -20.94 -9.52
N GLY A 52 -16.98 -21.92 -8.61
CA GLY A 52 -16.16 -21.86 -7.41
C GLY A 52 -14.69 -22.10 -7.75
N ALA A 53 -13.85 -21.08 -7.59
CA ALA A 53 -12.41 -21.24 -7.70
C ALA A 53 -11.89 -22.03 -6.48
N GLN A 54 -11.52 -23.31 -6.68
CA GLN A 54 -10.69 -24.02 -5.71
C GLN A 54 -9.21 -23.76 -6.04
N LEU A 55 -8.61 -22.79 -5.34
CA LEU A 55 -7.16 -22.54 -5.34
C LEU A 55 -6.42 -23.70 -4.68
N LYS A 56 -6.33 -24.84 -5.37
CA LYS A 56 -5.43 -25.95 -5.03
C LYS A 56 -4.06 -25.68 -5.63
N LEU A 57 -3.21 -24.99 -4.85
CA LEU A 57 -1.79 -24.64 -5.11
C LEU A 57 -0.86 -25.79 -5.54
N SER A 58 -1.36 -27.02 -5.65
CA SER A 58 -0.60 -28.24 -5.98
C SER A 58 -0.87 -28.77 -7.40
N ASN A 59 -1.78 -28.17 -8.17
CA ASN A 59 -2.10 -28.65 -9.52
C ASN A 59 -2.25 -27.45 -10.47
N THR A 60 -1.69 -27.55 -11.68
CA THR A 60 -1.60 -26.45 -12.68
C THR A 60 -2.94 -25.93 -13.18
N ASN A 61 -4.04 -26.59 -12.84
CA ASN A 61 -5.38 -26.24 -13.28
C ASN A 61 -6.04 -25.31 -12.24
N MET A 62 -5.85 -24.01 -12.41
CA MET A 62 -6.45 -22.94 -11.58
C MET A 62 -7.99 -23.00 -11.52
N PHE A 63 -8.62 -23.61 -12.53
CA PHE A 63 -10.05 -23.80 -12.64
C PHE A 63 -10.45 -25.26 -12.50
N ASP A 64 -11.62 -25.49 -11.90
CA ASP A 64 -12.26 -26.80 -11.82
C ASP A 64 -12.40 -27.42 -13.24
N PRO A 65 -12.12 -28.72 -13.44
CA PRO A 65 -12.39 -29.41 -14.71
C PRO A 65 -13.82 -29.19 -15.25
N CYS A 66 -14.79 -28.95 -14.37
CA CYS A 66 -16.16 -28.57 -14.72
C CYS A 66 -16.24 -27.25 -15.48
N TYR A 67 -15.48 -26.21 -15.09
CA TYR A 67 -15.44 -24.92 -15.80
C TYR A 67 -14.94 -25.12 -17.25
N TRP A 68 -13.82 -25.82 -17.42
CA TRP A 68 -13.28 -26.12 -18.76
C TRP A 68 -14.23 -26.96 -19.59
N ASN A 69 -14.92 -27.94 -18.98
CA ASN A 69 -15.92 -28.73 -19.65
C ASN A 69 -17.17 -27.91 -20.03
N HIS A 70 -17.55 -26.90 -19.26
CA HIS A 70 -18.63 -25.98 -19.64
C HIS A 70 -18.23 -25.05 -20.79
N LEU A 71 -17.01 -24.51 -20.75
CA LEU A 71 -16.46 -23.65 -21.81
C LEU A 71 -16.32 -24.41 -23.14
N LYS A 72 -15.69 -25.60 -23.13
CA LYS A 72 -15.48 -26.43 -24.34
C LYS A 72 -16.76 -26.99 -24.95
N ASN A 73 -17.84 -27.14 -24.19
CA ASN A 73 -19.15 -27.61 -24.69
C ASN A 73 -20.09 -26.46 -25.06
N ASN A 74 -19.59 -25.23 -25.25
CA ASN A 74 -20.37 -24.04 -25.58
C ASN A 74 -21.55 -23.81 -24.62
N LYS A 75 -21.35 -24.07 -23.32
CA LYS A 75 -22.33 -23.76 -22.25
C LYS A 75 -22.08 -22.39 -21.60
N ILE A 76 -21.07 -21.68 -22.06
CA ILE A 76 -20.67 -20.34 -21.65
C ILE A 76 -20.35 -19.60 -22.95
N ASP A 77 -21.13 -18.58 -23.30
CA ASP A 77 -20.93 -17.83 -24.55
C ASP A 77 -19.80 -16.80 -24.45
N ILE A 78 -19.63 -16.20 -23.27
CA ILE A 78 -18.60 -15.21 -22.96
C ILE A 78 -18.04 -15.53 -21.58
N ASP A 79 -16.73 -15.74 -21.48
CA ASP A 79 -16.02 -15.65 -20.22
C ASP A 79 -15.42 -14.24 -20.04
N VAL A 80 -15.47 -13.74 -18.81
CA VAL A 80 -14.91 -12.45 -18.39
C VAL A 80 -13.81 -12.65 -17.33
N THR A 81 -13.48 -13.90 -16.97
CA THR A 81 -12.30 -14.16 -16.14
C THR A 81 -11.02 -13.91 -16.95
N GLY A 82 -10.10 -13.15 -16.38
CA GLY A 82 -8.85 -12.74 -17.03
C GLY A 82 -7.83 -13.88 -17.09
N VAL A 83 -8.14 -14.92 -17.85
CA VAL A 83 -7.24 -16.06 -18.08
C VAL A 83 -6.22 -15.65 -19.13
N ALA A 84 -4.95 -15.55 -18.74
CA ALA A 84 -3.87 -15.54 -19.72
C ALA A 84 -3.83 -16.93 -20.38
N PRO A 85 -3.96 -17.04 -21.71
CA PRO A 85 -3.74 -18.31 -22.39
C PRO A 85 -2.28 -18.75 -22.15
N ASP A 86 -2.07 -19.93 -21.59
CA ASP A 86 -0.76 -20.59 -21.64
C ASP A 86 -0.44 -20.82 -23.13
N GLU A 87 0.78 -20.51 -23.57
CA GLU A 87 1.25 -20.71 -24.96
C GLU A 87 1.11 -22.18 -25.41
N ASN A 88 1.04 -23.11 -24.45
CA ASN A 88 0.85 -24.55 -24.69
C ASN A 88 -0.61 -25.02 -24.54
N SER A 89 -1.54 -24.14 -24.14
CA SER A 89 -2.95 -24.48 -24.02
C SER A 89 -3.65 -24.50 -25.38
N GLU A 90 -4.83 -25.14 -25.43
CA GLU A 90 -5.73 -25.16 -26.60
C GLU A 90 -6.40 -23.79 -26.86
N ALA A 91 -5.68 -22.68 -26.62
CA ALA A 91 -6.14 -21.31 -26.82
C ALA A 91 -6.58 -21.01 -28.26
N THR A 92 -6.17 -21.84 -29.23
CA THR A 92 -6.67 -21.82 -30.62
C THR A 92 -8.16 -22.14 -30.76
N ALA A 93 -8.83 -22.65 -29.72
CA ALA A 93 -10.25 -22.99 -29.74
C ALA A 93 -11.18 -21.81 -29.39
N PHE A 94 -10.65 -20.67 -28.94
CA PHE A 94 -11.44 -19.53 -28.45
C PHE A 94 -10.98 -18.21 -29.07
N GLU A 95 -11.92 -17.31 -29.35
CA GLU A 95 -11.59 -15.93 -29.74
C GLU A 95 -11.35 -15.10 -28.47
N ILE A 96 -10.15 -14.52 -28.35
CA ILE A 96 -9.72 -13.78 -27.17
C ILE A 96 -9.82 -12.28 -27.45
N MET A 97 -10.62 -11.57 -26.65
CA MET A 97 -10.66 -10.11 -26.67
C MET A 97 -9.55 -9.53 -25.81
N GLU A 98 -8.56 -8.91 -26.43
CA GLU A 98 -7.52 -8.17 -25.71
C GLU A 98 -8.11 -6.98 -24.94
N THR A 99 -7.69 -6.84 -23.68
CA THR A 99 -8.04 -5.71 -22.83
C THR A 99 -6.84 -4.80 -22.64
N SER A 100 -7.08 -3.49 -22.52
CA SER A 100 -6.04 -2.51 -22.18
C SER A 100 -5.63 -2.56 -20.70
N LEU A 101 -6.23 -3.44 -19.89
CA LEU A 101 -5.80 -3.67 -18.51
C LEU A 101 -4.50 -4.48 -18.49
N VAL A 102 -3.38 -3.76 -18.33
CA VAL A 102 -2.10 -4.36 -17.94
C VAL A 102 -2.22 -4.83 -16.49
N SER A 103 -2.15 -6.14 -16.27
CA SER A 103 -1.89 -6.70 -14.94
C SER A 103 -0.40 -7.03 -14.85
N GLY A 104 0.28 -6.49 -13.83
CA GLY A 104 1.68 -6.79 -13.55
C GLY A 104 1.84 -7.56 -12.25
N ASP A 105 2.95 -8.27 -12.12
CA ASP A 105 3.37 -8.83 -10.85
C ASP A 105 3.98 -7.75 -9.95
N VAL A 106 3.65 -7.82 -8.67
CA VAL A 106 4.13 -6.89 -7.63
C VAL A 106 4.61 -7.67 -6.42
N PHE A 107 5.63 -7.13 -5.74
CA PHE A 107 6.06 -7.68 -4.45
C PHE A 107 5.23 -7.09 -3.32
N ALA A 108 4.47 -7.94 -2.62
CA ALA A 108 3.91 -7.60 -1.31
C ALA A 108 5.04 -7.73 -0.28
N VAL A 109 5.47 -6.59 0.29
CA VAL A 109 6.58 -6.51 1.24
C VAL A 109 6.03 -6.08 2.61
N PRO A 110 6.41 -6.76 3.71
CA PRO A 110 5.93 -6.41 5.04
C PRO A 110 6.39 -5.01 5.46
N ARG A 111 5.49 -4.25 6.08
CA ARG A 111 5.77 -2.90 6.57
C ARG A 111 6.06 -2.94 8.06
N SER A 112 7.35 -2.81 8.42
CA SER A 112 7.72 -2.61 9.82
C SER A 112 7.25 -1.25 10.34
N ALA A 113 6.87 -1.22 11.61
CA ALA A 113 6.48 0.01 12.28
C ALA A 113 7.73 0.83 12.64
N VAL A 114 7.69 2.15 12.39
CA VAL A 114 8.77 3.07 12.78
C VAL A 114 9.03 3.00 14.30
N SER A 115 10.31 2.98 14.68
CA SER A 115 10.74 2.98 16.10
C SER A 115 10.26 4.24 16.82
N MET A 116 9.96 4.14 18.12
CA MET A 116 9.50 5.28 18.92
C MET A 116 10.49 6.46 18.87
N VAL A 117 11.80 6.19 18.99
CA VAL A 117 12.84 7.23 18.94
C VAL A 117 12.82 7.96 17.59
N GLN A 118 12.74 7.20 16.49
CA GLN A 118 12.67 7.76 15.15
C GLN A 118 11.40 8.61 14.96
N LEU A 119 10.26 8.17 15.52
CA LEU A 119 9.00 8.92 15.52
C LEU A 119 9.12 10.28 16.24
N PHE A 120 9.82 10.35 17.38
CA PHE A 120 10.07 11.61 18.08
C PHE A 120 11.04 12.55 17.33
N THR A 121 12.01 12.01 16.60
CA THR A 121 12.93 12.85 15.79
C THR A 121 12.34 13.36 14.47
N MET A 122 11.27 12.73 13.98
CA MET A 122 10.66 12.97 12.66
C MET A 122 9.93 14.33 12.45
N PRO A 123 9.34 15.02 13.45
CA PRO A 123 8.58 16.26 13.24
C PRO A 123 9.39 17.40 12.60
N PHE A 124 10.69 17.46 12.89
CA PHE A 124 11.61 18.49 12.42
C PHE A 124 12.79 17.87 11.66
N SER A 125 13.20 18.54 10.58
CA SER A 125 14.38 18.12 9.83
C SER A 125 15.66 18.43 10.61
N TRP A 126 16.75 17.75 10.26
CA TRP A 126 18.05 17.96 10.91
C TRP A 126 18.50 19.43 10.88
N GLN A 127 18.21 20.16 9.80
CA GLN A 127 18.50 21.59 9.69
C GLN A 127 17.81 22.39 10.80
N VAL A 128 16.52 22.14 11.07
CA VAL A 128 15.76 22.83 12.11
C VAL A 128 16.28 22.49 13.51
N TRP A 129 16.66 21.24 13.76
CA TRP A 129 17.32 20.86 15.02
C TRP A 129 18.64 21.62 15.19
N THR A 130 19.47 21.70 14.15
CA THR A 130 20.75 22.43 14.23
C THR A 130 20.58 23.94 14.39
N THR A 131 19.58 24.58 13.75
CA THR A 131 19.36 26.03 13.93
C THR A 131 18.80 26.34 15.31
N LEU A 132 17.90 25.51 15.84
CA LEU A 132 17.35 25.67 17.20
C LEU A 132 18.45 25.47 18.26
N ALA A 133 19.29 24.45 18.10
CA ALA A 133 20.46 24.25 18.95
C ALA A 133 21.47 25.41 18.86
N LEU A 134 21.71 25.95 17.66
CA LEU A 134 22.59 27.10 17.46
C LEU A 134 22.04 28.38 18.11
N ILE A 135 20.74 28.64 18.01
CA ILE A 135 20.10 29.81 18.66
C ILE A 135 20.22 29.70 20.19
N LEU A 136 19.97 28.53 20.77
CA LEU A 136 20.13 28.30 22.21
C LEU A 136 21.60 28.45 22.65
N ALA A 137 22.54 27.89 21.88
CA ALA A 137 23.98 28.04 22.15
C ALA A 137 24.44 29.51 22.08
N MET A 138 23.95 30.28 21.11
CA MET A 138 24.25 31.71 21.01
C MET A 138 23.65 32.51 22.18
N ALA A 139 22.44 32.18 22.64
CA ALA A 139 21.84 32.81 23.82
C ALA A 139 22.67 32.51 25.08
N GLU A 140 23.16 31.27 25.24
CA GLU A 140 24.02 30.88 26.36
C GLU A 140 25.41 31.53 26.30
N ILE A 141 25.99 31.68 25.10
CA ILE A 141 27.25 32.42 24.91
C ILE A 141 27.07 33.90 25.31
N VAL A 142 25.94 34.53 24.98
CA VAL A 142 25.65 35.91 25.40
C VAL A 142 25.47 36.00 26.93
N HIS A 143 24.82 35.01 27.56
CA HIS A 143 24.72 34.90 29.02
C HIS A 143 26.10 34.79 29.68
N LEU A 144 26.99 33.92 29.18
CA LEU A 144 28.35 33.74 29.68
C LEU A 144 29.25 34.97 29.47
N LEU A 145 29.05 35.74 28.41
CA LEU A 145 29.80 36.97 28.14
C LEU A 145 29.31 38.17 28.97
N PHE A 146 28.03 38.20 29.35
CA PHE A 146 27.42 39.32 30.08
C PHE A 146 26.64 38.89 31.34
N PRO A 147 27.26 38.16 32.29
CA PRO A 147 26.58 37.62 33.48
C PRO A 147 26.10 38.70 34.46
N GLY A 148 26.59 39.95 34.33
CA GLY A 148 26.07 41.09 35.09
C GLY A 148 24.75 41.65 34.56
N SER A 149 24.40 41.36 33.29
CA SER A 149 23.26 41.94 32.58
C SER A 149 22.08 40.98 32.42
N LEU A 150 22.34 39.67 32.49
CA LEU A 150 21.36 38.59 32.39
C LEU A 150 21.38 37.79 33.70
N LYS A 151 20.29 37.81 34.47
CA LYS A 151 20.21 37.11 35.76
C LYS A 151 19.54 35.73 35.68
N ASN A 152 18.72 35.51 34.65
CA ASN A 152 18.09 34.22 34.40
C ASN A 152 18.90 33.39 33.38
N ASP A 153 19.00 32.08 33.61
CA ASP A 153 19.55 31.15 32.62
C ASP A 153 18.61 31.09 31.40
N PRO A 154 19.07 31.47 30.19
CA PRO A 154 18.18 31.57 29.04
C PRO A 154 17.60 30.22 28.63
N ILE A 155 18.41 29.15 28.68
CA ILE A 155 17.97 27.80 28.34
C ILE A 155 16.89 27.29 29.31
N LEU A 156 17.09 27.48 30.62
CA LEU A 156 16.18 26.96 31.65
C LEU A 156 14.83 27.69 31.64
N LEU A 157 14.86 29.02 31.46
CA LEU A 157 13.66 29.85 31.33
C LEU A 157 12.85 29.45 30.08
N VAL A 158 13.52 29.25 28.95
CA VAL A 158 12.86 29.09 27.65
C VAL A 158 12.37 27.66 27.40
N LEU A 159 13.13 26.63 27.80
CA LEU A 159 12.72 25.23 27.63
C LEU A 159 11.82 24.71 28.76
N CYS A 160 12.07 25.14 30.00
CA CYS A 160 11.38 24.59 31.17
C CYS A 160 10.39 25.57 31.80
N GLY A 161 10.36 26.84 31.38
CA GLY A 161 9.56 27.89 32.04
C GLY A 161 10.09 28.27 33.43
N PHE A 162 11.32 27.86 33.80
CA PHE A 162 11.85 28.11 35.14
C PHE A 162 12.47 29.50 35.26
N GLU A 163 11.74 30.37 35.96
CA GLU A 163 12.13 31.73 36.28
C GLU A 163 12.89 31.75 37.63
N LYS A 164 14.20 32.05 37.60
CA LYS A 164 15.02 32.21 38.82
C LYS A 164 14.80 33.57 39.47
N TYR A 165 14.43 34.58 38.68
CA TYR A 165 14.27 35.96 39.11
C TYR A 165 13.21 36.63 38.25
N ASP A 166 12.23 37.31 38.88
CA ASP A 166 11.10 37.96 38.19
C ASP A 166 11.56 38.73 36.94
N LEU A 167 11.20 38.21 35.77
CA LEU A 167 11.41 38.80 34.46
C LEU A 167 10.72 40.16 34.39
N HIS A 168 9.62 40.38 35.12
CA HIS A 168 9.01 41.71 35.23
C HIS A 168 9.95 42.74 35.90
N ARG A 169 10.84 42.30 36.79
CA ARG A 169 11.82 43.14 37.51
C ARG A 169 13.23 43.13 36.87
N SER A 170 13.45 42.32 35.84
CA SER A 170 14.71 42.26 35.10
C SER A 170 14.97 43.48 34.21
N GLY A 171 16.21 43.61 33.72
CA GLY A 171 16.64 44.70 32.86
C GLY A 171 15.93 44.74 31.51
N GLN A 172 15.82 45.92 30.90
CA GLN A 172 15.14 46.06 29.60
C GLN A 172 15.81 45.23 28.48
N LEU A 173 17.14 45.08 28.52
CA LEU A 173 17.89 44.24 27.57
C LEU A 173 17.58 42.75 27.75
N GLU A 174 17.49 42.27 29.00
CA GLU A 174 17.12 40.90 29.34
C GLU A 174 15.71 40.57 28.79
N LYS A 175 14.74 41.47 29.00
CA LYS A 175 13.39 41.36 28.42
C LYS A 175 13.42 41.33 26.89
N PHE A 176 14.16 42.24 26.26
CA PHE A 176 14.21 42.35 24.80
C PHE A 176 14.84 41.13 24.12
N LEU A 177 15.79 40.45 24.78
CA LEU A 177 16.43 39.23 24.27
C LEU A 177 15.60 37.97 24.57
N LEU A 178 15.07 37.84 25.79
CA LEU A 178 14.35 36.63 26.21
C LEU A 178 12.92 36.57 25.67
N MET A 179 12.19 37.68 25.59
CA MET A 179 10.80 37.69 25.09
C MET A 179 10.66 37.07 23.69
N PRO A 180 11.42 37.47 22.64
CA PRO A 180 11.30 36.84 21.32
C PRO A 180 11.76 35.38 21.33
N LEU A 181 12.72 35.01 22.19
CA LEU A 181 13.22 33.64 22.32
C LEU A 181 12.16 32.71 22.94
N ILE A 182 11.45 33.18 23.98
CA ILE A 182 10.29 32.50 24.58
C ILE A 182 9.19 32.31 23.54
N VAL A 183 8.82 33.37 22.80
CA VAL A 183 7.77 33.31 21.76
C VAL A 183 8.15 32.33 20.64
N LEU A 184 9.39 32.38 20.16
CA LEU A 184 9.91 31.48 19.13
C LEU A 184 9.85 30.01 19.59
N MET A 185 10.29 29.73 20.82
CA MET A 185 10.31 28.37 21.35
C MET A 185 8.91 27.84 21.69
N PHE A 186 7.99 28.70 22.14
CA PHE A 186 6.58 28.36 22.26
C PHE A 186 5.99 27.91 20.92
N PHE A 187 6.20 28.68 19.84
CA PHE A 187 5.76 28.28 18.50
C PHE A 187 6.43 26.99 18.02
N ALA A 188 7.73 26.80 18.31
CA ALA A 188 8.44 25.58 17.97
C ALA A 188 7.86 24.35 18.71
N ILE A 189 7.56 24.45 20.00
CA ILE A 189 6.94 23.38 20.80
C ILE A 189 5.54 23.07 20.28
N CYS A 190 4.67 24.07 20.08
CA CYS A 190 3.32 23.83 19.54
C CYS A 190 3.34 23.19 18.14
N ALA A 191 4.26 23.60 17.26
CA ALA A 191 4.43 22.99 15.94
C ALA A 191 4.98 21.56 16.01
N TYR A 192 5.89 21.29 16.96
CA TYR A 192 6.41 19.96 17.24
C TYR A 192 5.31 19.02 17.73
N GLU A 193 4.56 19.42 18.76
CA GLU A 193 3.46 18.63 19.34
C GLU A 193 2.36 18.34 18.31
N THR A 194 1.93 19.34 17.54
CA THR A 194 0.91 19.17 16.50
C THR A 194 1.33 18.14 15.45
N LYS A 195 2.59 18.21 15.00
CA LYS A 195 3.14 17.21 14.07
C LYS A 195 3.30 15.84 14.70
N LEU A 196 3.82 15.77 15.92
CA LEU A 196 4.02 14.52 16.65
C LEU A 196 2.69 13.79 16.87
N LEU A 197 1.64 14.51 17.26
CA LEU A 197 0.29 13.97 17.42
C LEU A 197 -0.27 13.45 16.09
N SER A 198 -0.08 14.20 14.99
CA SER A 198 -0.46 13.75 13.64
C SER A 198 0.29 12.47 13.20
N LEU A 199 1.57 12.35 13.57
CA LEU A 199 2.38 11.14 13.36
C LEU A 199 2.01 10.00 14.32
N MET A 200 1.36 10.26 15.45
CA MET A 200 0.83 9.22 16.34
C MET A 200 -0.54 8.70 15.86
N THR A 201 -1.43 9.59 15.38
CA THR A 201 -2.73 9.18 14.84
C THR A 201 -2.60 8.47 13.49
N SER A 202 -1.69 8.93 12.62
CA SER A 202 -1.38 8.30 11.33
C SER A 202 0.06 7.80 11.31
N LYS A 203 0.35 6.76 12.10
CA LYS A 203 1.73 6.22 12.25
C LYS A 203 2.34 5.87 10.88
N PRO A 204 3.40 6.58 10.43
CA PRO A 204 4.05 6.27 9.17
C PRO A 204 4.66 4.88 9.23
N ALA A 205 4.62 4.18 8.10
CA ALA A 205 5.38 2.96 7.91
C ALA A 205 6.88 3.28 7.78
N ALA A 206 7.74 2.29 8.02
CA ALA A 206 9.15 2.39 7.66
C ALA A 206 9.36 2.63 6.15
N LYS A 207 10.60 2.87 5.74
CA LYS A 207 10.99 3.21 4.35
C LYS A 207 10.23 2.32 3.35
N THR A 208 9.43 2.94 2.49
CA THR A 208 8.74 2.21 1.43
C THR A 208 9.75 1.72 0.39
N ILE A 209 9.88 0.41 0.27
CA ILE A 209 10.64 -0.24 -0.80
C ILE A 209 9.85 -0.04 -2.10
N ARG A 210 10.46 0.62 -3.08
CA ARG A 210 9.83 0.96 -4.37
C ARG A 210 10.48 0.26 -5.56
N THR A 211 11.68 -0.29 -5.38
CA THR A 211 12.43 -0.97 -6.43
C THR A 211 12.88 -2.36 -5.97
N ILE A 212 13.13 -3.26 -6.94
CA ILE A 212 13.69 -4.59 -6.67
C ILE A 212 15.07 -4.47 -6.01
N GLN A 213 15.88 -3.49 -6.40
CA GLN A 213 17.18 -3.25 -5.77
C GLN A 213 17.02 -2.90 -4.28
N GLU A 214 16.10 -2.00 -3.93
CA GLU A 214 15.81 -1.69 -2.52
C GLU A 214 15.28 -2.90 -1.73
N LEU A 215 14.59 -3.83 -2.39
CA LEU A 215 14.13 -5.08 -1.77
C LEU A 215 15.33 -5.99 -1.45
N VAL A 216 16.25 -6.18 -2.40
CA VAL A 216 17.48 -6.95 -2.20
C VAL A 216 18.38 -6.30 -1.14
N ASP A 217 18.59 -4.99 -1.22
CA ASP A 217 19.39 -4.20 -0.25
C ASP A 217 18.79 -4.24 1.17
N SER A 218 17.47 -4.41 1.31
CA SER A 218 16.81 -4.54 2.62
C SER A 218 17.07 -5.88 3.32
N GLY A 219 17.60 -6.88 2.61
CA GLY A 219 17.80 -8.23 3.13
C GLY A 219 16.51 -9.02 3.37
N ILE A 220 15.34 -8.49 3.01
CA ILE A 220 14.06 -9.20 3.12
C ILE A 220 14.05 -10.36 2.14
N GLN A 221 13.89 -11.57 2.68
CA GLN A 221 13.78 -12.79 1.89
C GLN A 221 12.40 -12.90 1.23
N ILE A 222 12.36 -13.41 0.01
CA ILE A 222 11.15 -13.59 -0.79
C ILE A 222 10.75 -15.06 -0.73
N LYS A 223 9.54 -15.34 -0.24
CA LYS A 223 8.95 -16.67 -0.29
C LYS A 223 8.29 -16.89 -1.64
N ALA A 224 8.71 -17.95 -2.30
CA ALA A 224 8.22 -18.37 -3.61
C ALA A 224 8.19 -19.90 -3.67
N ASN A 225 7.29 -20.45 -4.48
CA ASN A 225 7.28 -21.87 -4.77
C ASN A 225 8.20 -22.12 -5.96
N LEU A 226 9.40 -22.67 -5.70
CA LEU A 226 10.41 -22.88 -6.72
C LEU A 226 10.01 -23.89 -7.83
N LEU A 227 8.87 -24.57 -7.69
CA LEU A 227 8.32 -25.46 -8.72
C LEU A 227 7.39 -24.73 -9.70
N THR A 228 6.74 -23.64 -9.28
CA THR A 228 5.82 -22.85 -10.13
C THR A 228 6.47 -21.57 -10.64
N ASP A 229 7.30 -20.93 -9.82
CA ASP A 229 7.70 -19.54 -10.02
C ASP A 229 9.05 -19.44 -10.77
N PHE A 230 9.15 -20.13 -11.91
CA PHE A 230 10.40 -20.28 -12.68
C PHE A 230 11.03 -18.93 -13.09
N LEU A 231 10.20 -17.90 -13.32
CA LEU A 231 10.62 -16.53 -13.63
C LEU A 231 11.48 -15.91 -12.52
N LEU A 232 11.22 -16.22 -11.25
CA LEU A 232 12.01 -15.73 -10.12
C LEU A 232 13.38 -16.42 -10.05
N ILE A 233 13.44 -17.72 -10.33
CA ILE A 233 14.68 -18.53 -10.27
C ILE A 233 15.70 -18.05 -11.31
N ASN A 234 15.23 -17.68 -12.51
CA ASN A 234 16.08 -17.21 -13.58
C ASN A 234 16.61 -15.78 -13.35
N ASN A 235 16.01 -15.01 -12.43
CA ASN A 235 16.41 -13.64 -12.15
C ASN A 235 17.64 -13.60 -11.21
N THR A 236 18.80 -13.24 -11.76
CA THR A 236 20.07 -13.20 -11.04
C THR A 236 20.12 -12.22 -9.87
N MET A 237 19.32 -11.15 -9.88
CA MET A 237 19.27 -10.18 -8.77
C MET A 237 18.53 -10.75 -7.56
N ILE A 238 17.43 -11.47 -7.81
CA ILE A 238 16.49 -11.90 -6.78
C ILE A 238 16.86 -13.29 -6.22
N ARG A 239 17.50 -14.14 -7.04
CA ARG A 239 17.80 -15.54 -6.73
C ARG A 239 18.43 -15.79 -5.35
N ASN A 240 19.31 -14.90 -4.89
CA ASN A 240 19.99 -15.05 -3.59
C ASN A 240 19.09 -14.73 -2.38
N SER A 241 17.96 -14.04 -2.60
CA SER A 241 16.97 -13.71 -1.58
C SER A 241 15.77 -14.66 -1.58
N LEU A 242 15.72 -15.66 -2.47
CA LEU A 242 14.61 -16.61 -2.56
C LEU A 242 14.68 -17.67 -1.45
N VAL A 243 13.54 -17.91 -0.80
CA VAL A 243 13.31 -19.00 0.15
C VAL A 243 12.25 -19.93 -0.41
N ASN A 244 12.60 -21.20 -0.58
CA ASN A 244 11.67 -22.22 -1.03
C ASN A 244 10.58 -22.43 0.03
N ALA A 245 9.32 -22.20 -0.34
CA ALA A 245 8.19 -22.31 0.56
C ALA A 245 6.96 -22.82 -0.18
N THR A 246 6.35 -23.91 0.33
CA THR A 246 5.03 -24.39 -0.10
C THR A 246 3.91 -23.61 0.61
N VAL A 247 4.11 -22.31 0.82
CA VAL A 247 3.25 -21.47 1.65
C VAL A 247 2.12 -20.91 0.79
N ASP A 248 0.91 -21.01 1.33
CA ASP A 248 -0.28 -20.42 0.74
C ASP A 248 -0.21 -18.89 0.79
N ILE A 249 -0.55 -18.23 -0.32
CA ILE A 249 -0.69 -16.77 -0.45
C ILE A 249 -1.63 -16.19 0.63
N PHE A 250 -2.60 -16.98 1.11
CA PHE A 250 -3.50 -16.62 2.19
C PHE A 250 -2.86 -16.58 3.59
N ASN A 251 -1.60 -17.02 3.75
CA ASN A 251 -0.89 -17.09 5.03
C ASN A 251 0.49 -16.39 4.96
N MET A 252 0.48 -15.09 4.65
CA MET A 252 1.66 -14.22 4.74
C MET A 252 2.04 -14.00 6.21
N ASP A 253 3.32 -14.21 6.52
CA ASP A 253 3.88 -14.23 7.87
C ASP A 253 4.41 -12.88 8.40
N MET A 254 4.18 -11.78 7.68
CA MET A 254 4.72 -10.44 7.99
C MET A 254 6.26 -10.33 8.09
N VAL A 255 7.02 -11.36 7.68
CA VAL A 255 8.50 -11.37 7.72
C VAL A 255 9.09 -11.41 6.32
N HIS A 256 8.49 -12.19 5.41
CA HIS A 256 8.98 -12.38 4.05
C HIS A 256 8.19 -11.52 3.05
N ALA A 257 8.79 -11.24 1.91
CA ALA A 257 8.09 -10.68 0.76
C ALA A 257 7.47 -11.80 -0.10
N TYR A 258 6.38 -11.50 -0.79
CA TYR A 258 5.62 -12.44 -1.62
C TYR A 258 5.39 -11.83 -3.01
N LEU A 259 5.56 -12.61 -4.08
CA LEU A 259 5.17 -12.19 -5.43
C LEU A 259 3.66 -12.41 -5.59
N LEU A 260 2.92 -11.37 -5.99
CA LEU A 260 1.48 -11.41 -6.21
C LEU A 260 1.13 -10.68 -7.50
N VAL A 261 0.08 -11.12 -8.20
CA VAL A 261 -0.54 -10.31 -9.26
C VAL A 261 -1.12 -9.02 -8.64
N GLN A 262 -0.97 -7.87 -9.30
CA GLN A 262 -1.41 -6.57 -8.76
C GLN A 262 -2.86 -6.57 -8.24
N SER A 263 -3.80 -7.15 -8.98
CA SER A 263 -5.23 -7.23 -8.59
C SER A 263 -5.43 -8.02 -7.29
N THR A 264 -4.70 -9.12 -7.13
CA THR A 264 -4.62 -9.95 -5.92
C THR A 264 -4.01 -9.12 -4.78
N ALA A 265 -2.86 -8.48 -5.01
CA ALA A 265 -2.19 -7.65 -4.02
C ALA A 265 -3.08 -6.50 -3.50
N GLU A 266 -3.79 -5.78 -4.38
CA GLU A 266 -4.70 -4.73 -3.95
C GLU A 266 -5.84 -5.25 -3.06
N HIS A 267 -6.36 -6.45 -3.36
CA HIS A 267 -7.42 -7.09 -2.58
C HIS A 267 -6.93 -7.60 -1.21
N PHE A 268 -5.76 -8.24 -1.15
CA PHE A 268 -5.24 -8.81 0.08
C PHE A 268 -4.55 -7.76 0.97
N CYS A 269 -3.71 -6.88 0.41
CA CYS A 269 -3.00 -5.86 1.20
C CYS A 269 -3.93 -4.80 1.82
N THR A 270 -5.12 -4.56 1.27
CA THR A 270 -6.14 -3.68 1.89
C THR A 270 -6.92 -4.38 3.01
N ARG A 271 -7.00 -5.71 2.98
CA ARG A 271 -7.67 -6.54 3.99
C ARG A 271 -6.71 -7.06 5.07
N TYR A 272 -5.40 -7.04 4.82
CA TYR A 272 -4.45 -7.81 5.61
C TYR A 272 -4.41 -7.36 7.08
N TYR A 273 -4.56 -8.35 7.94
CA TYR A 273 -4.90 -8.24 9.33
C TYR A 273 -3.63 -8.20 10.18
N ASP A 274 -3.58 -7.30 11.17
CA ASP A 274 -2.60 -7.38 12.25
C ASP A 274 -3.10 -8.45 13.25
N PRO A 275 -2.46 -9.64 13.32
CA PRO A 275 -2.96 -10.75 14.13
C PRO A 275 -2.95 -10.45 15.63
N ASP A 276 -2.04 -9.58 16.08
CA ASP A 276 -1.91 -9.21 17.49
C ASP A 276 -2.83 -8.03 17.85
N GLN A 277 -3.04 -7.07 16.94
CA GLN A 277 -3.81 -5.86 17.24
C GLN A 277 -5.29 -5.90 16.84
N ARG A 278 -5.75 -6.87 16.04
CA ARG A 278 -7.16 -7.04 15.60
C ARG A 278 -7.83 -5.81 14.94
N ILE A 279 -7.05 -4.80 14.52
CA ILE A 279 -7.57 -3.58 13.90
C ILE A 279 -7.49 -3.72 12.39
N HIS A 280 -8.65 -3.69 11.72
CA HIS A 280 -8.71 -3.41 10.29
C HIS A 280 -8.21 -1.99 10.04
N ARG A 281 -6.95 -1.84 9.63
CA ARG A 281 -6.50 -0.62 9.00
C ARG A 281 -7.16 -0.54 7.62
N ASN A 282 -8.32 0.09 7.56
CA ASN A 282 -8.85 0.59 6.29
C ASN A 282 -7.79 1.55 5.72
N VAL A 283 -6.98 1.04 4.78
CA VAL A 283 -6.08 1.88 3.98
C VAL A 283 -6.98 2.63 3.00
N THR A 284 -7.59 3.72 3.47
CA THR A 284 -8.20 4.71 2.61
C THR A 284 -7.13 5.18 1.64
N LYS A 285 -7.26 4.80 0.37
CA LYS A 285 -6.47 5.35 -0.73
C LYS A 285 -6.73 6.86 -0.74
N VAL A 286 -5.83 7.63 -0.17
CA VAL A 286 -5.73 9.07 -0.45
C VAL A 286 -5.26 9.14 -1.90
N LEU A 287 -6.22 9.34 -2.80
CA LEU A 287 -5.98 9.57 -4.21
C LEU A 287 -5.22 10.90 -4.40
N PRO A 288 -4.44 11.04 -5.48
CA PRO A 288 -3.87 12.31 -5.89
C PRO A 288 -4.95 13.33 -6.30
#